data_AF-A0A835ZU98-F1
#
_entry.id   AF-A0A835ZU98-F1
#
_cell.length_a   1.000
_cell.length_b   1.000
_cell.length_c   1.000
_cell.angle_alpha   90.00
_cell.angle_beta   90.00
_cell.angle_gamma   90.00
#
_symmetry.space_group_name_H-M   'P 1'
#
loop_
_entity.id
_entity.type
_entity.pdbx_description
1 polymer ?
#
loop_
_entity_poly.entity_id
_entity_poly.type
_entity_poly.pdbx_seq_one_letter_code
_entity_poly.pdbx_strand_id
1 'polypeptide(L)'
;MAATLAAALGEGPVWGPKAIASDWENQEVFTGIPIMAVQFDGNIILEASFRTTTESYTTNRVTDKLTPIHGGTFCCHSGSAADTQSEANVVAYQLGWHSVELTEPPLVHTVASLLKEMCYQYRKDLMAEIITEGWDSQKGRQAFTIRDSRSSYICGYVEATYQEGVTKKECLQSTDGSSSSVIHLAATAESGIEWKVLLGDEIVQLTIATLSPL
;
A
#
# COMPACT_ATOMS: atom_id res chain seq x y z
N MET A 1 25.34 -5.79 41.29
CA MET A 1 24.87 -7.10 41.82
C MET A 1 23.35 -7.04 42.06
N ALA A 2 22.57 -6.74 41.01
CA ALA A 2 21.12 -6.53 41.09
C ALA A 2 20.40 -7.06 39.82
N ALA A 3 20.95 -8.10 39.20
CA ALA A 3 20.48 -8.65 37.94
C ALA A 3 19.89 -10.07 38.09
N THR A 4 19.44 -10.46 39.29
CA THR A 4 19.09 -11.87 39.58
C THR A 4 17.79 -12.04 40.35
N LEU A 5 16.87 -11.07 40.29
CA LEU A 5 15.57 -11.17 40.97
C LEU A 5 14.34 -10.97 40.07
N ALA A 6 14.51 -10.93 38.75
CA ALA A 6 13.39 -10.76 37.80
C ALA A 6 12.99 -12.06 37.07
N ALA A 7 13.60 -13.21 37.39
CA ALA A 7 13.40 -14.47 36.68
C ALA A 7 12.51 -15.50 37.42
N ALA A 8 11.71 -15.07 38.42
CA ALA A 8 11.00 -16.00 39.31
C ALA A 8 9.52 -15.65 39.56
N LEU A 9 8.81 -15.09 38.58
CA LEU A 9 7.36 -15.03 38.60
C LEU A 9 6.84 -15.59 37.28
N GLY A 10 6.43 -16.85 37.33
CA GLY A 10 5.84 -17.58 36.21
C GLY A 10 4.58 -16.89 35.67
N GLU A 11 4.28 -17.21 34.42
CA GLU A 11 3.09 -16.79 33.69
C GLU A 11 1.83 -17.28 34.41
N GLY A 12 1.29 -16.45 35.29
CA GLY A 12 -0.10 -16.55 35.77
C GLY A 12 -1.01 -15.76 34.83
N PRO A 13 -2.30 -16.13 34.70
CA PRO A 13 -3.23 -15.39 33.87
C PRO A 13 -3.32 -13.96 34.39
N VAL A 14 -2.98 -12.99 33.53
CA VAL A 14 -3.01 -11.57 33.85
C VAL A 14 -4.48 -11.17 34.05
N TRP A 15 -4.91 -11.03 35.30
CA TRP A 15 -6.19 -10.40 35.65
C TRP A 15 -5.90 -9.02 36.23
N GLY A 16 -5.83 -8.02 35.36
CA GLY A 16 -5.64 -6.61 35.71
C GLY A 16 -6.20 -5.69 34.62
N PRO A 17 -6.21 -4.36 34.79
CA PRO A 17 -6.75 -3.42 33.81
C PRO A 17 -6.12 -3.56 32.41
N LYS A 18 -4.83 -3.92 32.35
CA LYS A 18 -4.10 -4.27 31.11
C LYS A 18 -4.58 -5.54 30.40
N ALA A 19 -5.38 -6.37 31.06
CA ALA A 19 -6.03 -7.55 30.47
C ALA A 19 -7.44 -7.24 29.95
N ILE A 20 -8.01 -6.07 30.31
CA ILE A 20 -9.38 -5.67 29.96
C ILE A 20 -9.37 -4.56 28.89
N ALA A 21 -8.32 -3.76 28.81
CA ALA A 21 -8.11 -2.77 27.75
C ALA A 21 -6.71 -2.94 27.17
N SER A 22 -6.63 -3.14 25.84
CA SER A 22 -5.36 -3.04 25.12
C SER A 22 -4.83 -1.61 25.25
N ASP A 23 -3.50 -1.46 25.32
CA ASP A 23 -2.80 -0.17 25.36
C ASP A 23 -2.81 0.50 23.98
N TRP A 24 -4.01 0.71 23.43
CA TRP A 24 -4.26 1.10 22.05
C TRP A 24 -3.61 2.44 21.67
N GLU A 25 -3.35 3.30 22.65
CA GLU A 25 -2.69 4.60 22.47
C GLU A 25 -1.21 4.45 22.04
N ASN A 26 -0.56 3.36 22.44
CA ASN A 26 0.85 3.09 22.14
C ASN A 26 1.03 1.96 21.11
N GLN A 27 -0.07 1.49 20.51
CA GLN A 27 -0.02 0.42 19.52
C GLN A 27 0.25 0.96 18.12
N GLU A 28 0.95 0.15 17.33
CA GLU A 28 1.29 0.50 15.96
C GLU A 28 0.03 0.54 15.07
N VAL A 29 -0.05 1.56 14.23
CA VAL A 29 -1.14 1.76 13.28
C VAL A 29 -0.73 1.15 11.95
N PHE A 30 -1.41 0.07 11.57
CA PHE A 30 -1.16 -0.62 10.31
C PHE A 30 -2.16 -0.17 9.26
N THR A 31 -1.64 0.18 8.08
CA THR A 31 -2.48 0.47 6.92
C THR A 31 -3.10 -0.81 6.33
N GLY A 32 -2.60 -2.01 6.62
CA GLY A 32 -3.15 -3.27 6.09
C GLY A 32 -2.93 -3.48 4.58
N ILE A 33 -3.09 -4.72 4.10
CA ILE A 33 -2.85 -5.17 2.71
C ILE A 33 -4.22 -5.52 2.09
N PRO A 34 -4.60 -5.03 0.88
CA PRO A 34 -3.80 -5.06 -0.35
C PRO A 34 -3.64 -3.70 -1.06
N ILE A 35 -2.46 -3.57 -1.69
CA ILE A 35 -2.15 -2.62 -2.76
C ILE A 35 -1.84 -3.45 -4.01
N MET A 36 -2.44 -3.10 -5.15
CA MET A 36 -2.27 -3.82 -6.41
C MET A 36 -2.05 -2.83 -7.55
N ALA A 37 -1.20 -3.21 -8.51
CA ALA A 37 -1.03 -2.47 -9.75
C ALA A 37 -1.33 -3.40 -10.92
N VAL A 38 -2.20 -2.96 -11.82
CA VAL A 38 -2.53 -3.69 -13.05
C VAL A 38 -2.25 -2.81 -14.24
N GLN A 39 -1.39 -3.30 -15.14
CA GLN A 39 -1.14 -2.64 -16.42
C GLN A 39 -2.14 -3.15 -17.46
N PHE A 40 -2.76 -2.24 -18.20
CA PHE A 40 -3.74 -2.54 -19.25
C PHE A 40 -3.63 -1.53 -20.38
N ASP A 41 -3.56 -1.97 -21.64
CA ASP A 41 -3.54 -1.09 -22.82
C ASP A 41 -2.72 0.21 -22.66
N GLY A 42 -1.46 0.09 -22.19
CA GLY A 42 -0.56 1.23 -21.95
C GLY A 42 -0.90 2.12 -20.75
N ASN A 43 -1.94 1.80 -19.99
CA ASN A 43 -2.36 2.42 -18.75
C ASN A 43 -2.00 1.55 -17.54
N ILE A 44 -1.98 2.14 -16.36
CA ILE A 44 -1.81 1.41 -15.09
C ILE A 44 -2.94 1.86 -14.17
N ILE A 45 -3.60 0.89 -13.53
CA ILE A 45 -4.52 1.11 -12.43
C ILE A 45 -3.78 0.72 -11.15
N LEU A 46 -3.75 1.65 -10.20
CA LEU A 46 -3.41 1.36 -8.82
C LEU A 46 -4.68 1.14 -8.01
N GLU A 47 -4.76 0.03 -7.31
CA GLU A 47 -5.79 -0.28 -6.31
C GLU A 47 -5.16 -0.23 -4.92
N ALA A 48 -5.86 0.41 -3.99
CA ALA A 48 -5.54 0.34 -2.57
C ALA A 48 -6.81 0.22 -1.72
N SER A 49 -6.76 -0.64 -0.70
CA SER A 49 -7.79 -0.72 0.34
C SER A 49 -7.79 0.51 1.25
N PHE A 50 -8.92 0.90 1.83
CA PHE A 50 -9.04 2.10 2.68
C PHE A 50 -8.75 1.88 4.18
N ARG A 51 -8.76 0.62 4.63
CA ARG A 51 -8.93 0.32 6.05
C ARG A 51 -7.58 0.44 6.75
N THR A 52 -7.50 1.28 7.78
CA THR A 52 -6.37 1.32 8.70
C THR A 52 -6.80 0.77 10.04
N THR A 53 -5.97 -0.10 10.61
CA THR A 53 -6.27 -0.84 11.82
C THR A 53 -5.14 -0.74 12.83
N THR A 54 -5.51 -0.69 14.09
CA THR A 54 -4.60 -0.93 15.22
C THR A 54 -5.06 -2.25 15.84
N GLU A 55 -4.23 -3.29 15.69
CA GLU A 55 -4.62 -4.67 15.98
C GLU A 55 -5.95 -5.04 15.29
N SER A 56 -7.01 -5.33 16.06
CA SER A 56 -8.35 -5.67 15.57
C SER A 56 -9.28 -4.45 15.42
N TYR A 57 -8.88 -3.30 15.96
CA TYR A 57 -9.69 -2.10 15.95
C TYR A 57 -9.46 -1.31 14.65
N THR A 58 -10.54 -1.00 13.93
CA THR A 58 -10.44 -0.14 12.75
C THR A 58 -10.37 1.33 13.18
N THR A 59 -9.19 1.93 13.07
CA THR A 59 -8.95 3.33 13.41
C THR A 59 -9.46 4.28 12.34
N ASN A 60 -9.30 3.93 11.07
CA ASN A 60 -9.83 4.70 9.95
C ASN A 60 -10.44 3.79 8.87
N ARG A 61 -11.60 4.20 8.36
CA ARG A 61 -12.39 3.51 7.33
C ARG A 61 -12.34 4.18 5.96
N VAL A 62 -11.58 5.25 5.80
CA VAL A 62 -11.48 6.01 4.54
C VAL A 62 -10.08 6.57 4.34
N THR A 63 -9.05 5.80 4.72
CA THR A 63 -7.66 6.24 4.55
C THR A 63 -7.31 6.24 3.07
N ASP A 64 -6.85 7.39 2.57
CA ASP A 64 -6.19 7.44 1.28
C ASP A 64 -4.74 6.97 1.42
N LYS A 65 -4.40 5.90 0.69
CA LYS A 65 -3.06 5.33 0.67
C LYS A 65 -2.28 5.72 -0.59
N LEU A 66 -2.90 6.48 -1.49
CA LEU A 66 -2.25 7.04 -2.66
C LEU A 66 -1.63 8.38 -2.29
N THR A 67 -0.30 8.46 -2.32
CA THR A 67 0.43 9.69 -2.05
C THR A 67 1.05 10.23 -3.34
N PRO A 68 0.76 11.48 -3.76
CA PRO A 68 1.54 12.16 -4.78
C PRO A 68 2.97 12.34 -4.30
N ILE A 69 3.94 12.01 -5.16
CA ILE A 69 5.35 12.26 -4.88
C ILE A 69 5.81 13.50 -5.65
N HIS A 70 5.98 13.40 -6.96
CA HIS A 70 6.40 14.51 -7.80
C HIS A 70 6.16 14.23 -9.29
N GLY A 71 5.91 15.28 -10.09
CA GLY A 71 5.98 15.19 -11.56
C GLY A 71 5.02 14.18 -12.21
N GLY A 72 3.86 13.95 -11.61
CA GLY A 72 2.91 12.94 -12.08
C GLY A 72 3.20 11.51 -11.61
N THR A 73 4.10 11.35 -10.63
CA THR A 73 4.36 10.07 -9.96
C THR A 73 3.61 9.97 -8.64
N PHE A 74 3.06 8.79 -8.39
CA PHE A 74 2.31 8.41 -7.19
C PHE A 74 2.91 7.17 -6.56
N CYS A 75 2.69 7.01 -5.26
CA CYS A 75 2.90 5.74 -4.61
C CYS A 75 1.68 5.30 -3.83
N CYS A 76 1.39 4.00 -3.90
CA CYS A 76 0.60 3.30 -2.90
C CYS A 76 1.54 2.79 -1.83
N HIS A 77 1.15 2.91 -0.57
CA HIS A 77 1.91 2.33 0.53
C HIS A 77 1.05 1.45 1.43
N SER A 78 1.71 0.44 1.98
CA SER A 78 1.17 -0.55 2.90
C SER A 78 2.23 -0.86 3.97
N GLY A 79 1.79 -1.20 5.19
CA GLY A 79 2.67 -1.46 6.34
C GLY A 79 2.38 -0.53 7.51
N SER A 80 3.42 -0.11 8.21
CA SER A 80 3.31 0.86 9.30
C SER A 80 2.93 2.23 8.74
N ALA A 81 1.82 2.81 9.20
CA ALA A 81 1.32 4.08 8.68
C ALA A 81 2.30 5.23 8.91
N ALA A 82 3.04 5.21 10.02
CA ALA A 82 4.00 6.24 10.35
C ALA A 82 5.23 6.17 9.44
N ASP A 83 5.76 4.96 9.22
CA ASP A 83 6.94 4.74 8.38
C ASP A 83 6.65 5.13 6.94
N THR A 84 5.57 4.61 6.36
CA THR A 84 5.29 4.81 4.93
C THR A 84 4.99 6.26 4.60
N GLN A 85 4.28 6.98 5.49
CA GLN A 85 4.03 8.41 5.33
C GLN A 85 5.32 9.22 5.44
N SER A 86 6.19 8.86 6.38
CA SER A 86 7.46 9.55 6.59
C SER A 86 8.39 9.36 5.40
N GLU A 87 8.53 8.12 4.91
CA GLU A 87 9.35 7.82 3.73
C GLU A 87 8.85 8.56 2.49
N ALA A 88 7.54 8.52 2.21
CA ALA A 88 6.94 9.21 1.07
C ALA A 88 7.21 10.73 1.11
N ASN A 89 7.05 11.35 2.29
CA ASN A 89 7.28 12.78 2.47
C ASN A 89 8.76 13.17 2.31
N VAL A 90 9.67 12.37 2.86
CA VAL A 90 11.12 12.61 2.72
C VAL A 90 11.55 12.52 1.26
N VAL A 91 11.08 11.49 0.54
CA VAL A 91 11.41 11.33 -0.88
C VAL A 91 10.80 12.44 -1.72
N ALA A 92 9.53 12.82 -1.47
CA ALA A 92 8.89 13.94 -2.17
C ALA A 92 9.67 15.24 -1.98
N TYR A 93 10.16 15.50 -0.76
CA TYR A 93 11.00 16.67 -0.47
C TYR A 93 12.33 16.63 -1.23
N GLN A 94 13.06 15.51 -1.19
CA GLN A 94 14.34 15.37 -1.90
C GLN A 94 14.17 15.55 -3.42
N LEU A 95 13.11 14.97 -3.98
CA LEU A 95 12.80 15.09 -5.40
C LEU A 95 12.34 16.48 -5.80
N GLY A 96 11.62 17.19 -4.92
CA GLY A 96 11.27 18.59 -5.14
C GLY A 96 12.51 19.48 -5.29
N TRP A 97 13.50 19.30 -4.42
CA TRP A 97 14.79 19.99 -4.55
C TRP A 97 15.53 19.59 -5.82
N HIS A 98 15.62 18.29 -6.10
CA HIS A 98 16.29 17.77 -7.29
C HIS A 98 15.67 18.32 -8.59
N SER A 99 14.34 18.42 -8.63
CA SER A 99 13.61 18.94 -9.78
C SER A 99 13.87 20.43 -10.00
N VAL A 100 13.96 21.22 -8.93
CA VAL A 100 14.29 22.65 -9.02
C VAL A 100 15.72 22.84 -9.52
N GLU A 101 16.67 22.04 -9.03
CA GLU A 101 18.07 22.12 -9.44
C GLU A 101 18.27 21.74 -10.91
N LEU A 102 17.61 20.69 -11.38
CA LEU A 102 17.68 20.26 -12.78
C LEU A 102 16.74 21.03 -13.71
N THR A 103 15.81 21.81 -13.17
CA THR A 103 14.72 22.49 -13.91
C THR A 103 13.89 21.52 -14.78
N GLU A 104 13.84 20.25 -14.36
CA GLU A 104 13.12 19.18 -15.06
C GLU A 104 12.40 18.29 -14.04
N PRO A 105 11.23 17.72 -14.38
CA PRO A 105 10.57 16.74 -13.52
C PRO A 105 11.44 15.47 -13.41
N PRO A 106 11.52 14.85 -12.21
CA PRO A 106 12.28 13.64 -12.01
C PRO A 106 11.65 12.47 -12.78
N LEU A 107 12.48 11.59 -13.31
CA LEU A 107 12.05 10.35 -13.94
C LEU A 107 11.42 9.41 -12.91
N VAL A 108 10.44 8.60 -13.34
CA VAL A 108 9.76 7.63 -12.45
C VAL A 108 10.77 6.63 -11.86
N HIS A 109 11.77 6.25 -12.66
CA HIS A 109 12.86 5.39 -12.21
C HIS A 109 13.68 6.02 -11.07
N THR A 110 13.93 7.33 -11.10
CA THR A 110 14.66 8.04 -10.03
C THR A 110 13.87 8.02 -8.73
N VAL A 111 12.55 8.26 -8.82
CA VAL A 111 11.64 8.17 -7.67
C VAL A 111 11.68 6.76 -7.05
N ALA A 112 11.51 5.73 -7.88
CA ALA A 112 11.54 4.34 -7.42
C ALA A 112 12.90 3.95 -6.82
N SER A 113 14.00 4.48 -7.37
CA SER A 113 15.34 4.20 -6.87
C SER A 113 15.56 4.79 -5.47
N LEU A 114 15.12 6.02 -5.22
CA LEU A 114 15.21 6.64 -3.89
C LEU A 114 14.35 5.93 -2.86
N LEU A 115 13.10 5.59 -3.21
CA LEU A 115 12.22 4.82 -2.32
C LEU A 115 12.86 3.46 -1.99
N LYS A 116 13.41 2.77 -2.99
CA LYS A 116 14.08 1.48 -2.78
C LYS A 116 15.31 1.61 -1.89
N GLU A 117 16.09 2.67 -2.05
CA GLU A 117 17.27 2.92 -1.23
C GLU A 117 16.90 3.18 0.24
N MET A 118 15.89 4.03 0.48
CA MET A 118 15.33 4.28 1.82
C MET A 118 14.84 2.98 2.47
N CYS A 119 13.96 2.24 1.79
CA CYS A 119 13.40 1.00 2.33
C CYS A 119 14.50 -0.05 2.56
N TYR A 120 15.54 -0.10 1.72
CA TYR A 120 16.64 -1.06 1.90
C TYR A 120 17.58 -0.67 3.04
N GLN A 121 17.92 0.61 3.16
CA GLN A 121 18.82 1.13 4.19
C GLN A 121 18.24 0.91 5.58
N TYR A 122 16.93 1.14 5.74
CA TYR A 122 16.22 1.05 7.02
C TYR A 122 15.34 -0.21 7.13
N ARG A 123 15.57 -1.24 6.30
CA ARG A 123 14.78 -2.49 6.24
C ARG A 123 14.57 -3.24 7.56
N LYS A 124 15.37 -2.93 8.60
CA LYS A 124 15.27 -3.56 9.93
C LYS A 124 14.42 -2.74 10.90
N ASP A 125 14.29 -1.45 10.61
CA ASP A 125 13.66 -0.46 11.48
C ASP A 125 12.32 0.02 10.91
N LEU A 126 12.11 -0.10 9.59
CA LEU A 126 10.90 0.31 8.89
C LEU A 126 10.12 -0.90 8.36
N MET A 127 8.79 -0.80 8.42
CA MET A 127 7.87 -1.75 7.82
C MET A 127 7.06 -1.08 6.70
N ALA A 128 7.59 -1.12 5.48
CA ALA A 128 6.97 -0.51 4.32
C ALA A 128 6.96 -1.46 3.10
N GLU A 129 5.81 -1.54 2.44
CA GLU A 129 5.65 -2.03 1.08
C GLU A 129 5.09 -0.89 0.23
N ILE A 130 5.78 -0.58 -0.86
CA ILE A 130 5.48 0.58 -1.70
C ILE A 130 5.36 0.14 -3.15
N ILE A 131 4.27 0.53 -3.80
CA ILE A 131 4.13 0.46 -5.26
C ILE A 131 4.18 1.88 -5.77
N THR A 132 5.12 2.17 -6.65
CA THR A 132 5.26 3.49 -7.29
C THR A 132 4.82 3.39 -8.73
N GLU A 133 4.01 4.32 -9.20
CA GLU A 133 3.56 4.43 -10.58
C GLU A 133 3.66 5.87 -11.04
N GLY A 134 3.98 6.06 -12.32
CA GLY A 134 3.96 7.39 -12.90
C GLY A 134 4.22 7.35 -14.39
N TRP A 135 4.19 8.53 -14.99
CA TRP A 135 4.55 8.74 -16.38
C TRP A 135 5.73 9.71 -16.46
N ASP A 136 6.73 9.38 -17.27
CA ASP A 136 7.79 10.32 -17.67
C ASP A 136 7.89 10.43 -19.19
N SER A 137 8.53 11.51 -19.65
CA SER A 137 8.66 11.81 -21.08
C SER A 137 9.65 10.91 -21.82
N GLN A 138 10.52 10.17 -21.10
CA GLN A 138 11.58 9.37 -21.72
C GLN A 138 11.16 7.93 -21.97
N LYS A 139 10.51 7.30 -20.99
CA LYS A 139 10.13 5.89 -20.99
C LYS A 139 8.62 5.70 -20.88
N GLY A 140 7.85 6.79 -20.77
CA GLY A 140 6.40 6.73 -20.64
C GLY A 140 5.98 6.21 -19.28
N ARG A 141 4.88 5.45 -19.24
CA ARG A 141 4.35 4.89 -18.00
C ARG A 141 5.21 3.76 -17.47
N GLN A 142 5.50 3.81 -16.18
CA GLN A 142 6.24 2.78 -15.47
C GLN A 142 5.61 2.56 -14.09
N ALA A 143 5.61 1.31 -13.64
CA ALA A 143 5.34 0.96 -12.26
C ALA A 143 6.49 0.13 -11.70
N PHE A 144 6.81 0.38 -10.43
CA PHE A 144 7.83 -0.32 -9.68
C PHE A 144 7.23 -0.79 -8.37
N THR A 145 7.50 -2.05 -8.02
CA THR A 145 7.11 -2.61 -6.74
C THR A 145 8.34 -2.76 -5.85
N ILE A 146 8.26 -2.21 -4.65
CA ILE A 146 9.26 -2.32 -3.59
C ILE A 146 8.57 -3.06 -2.45
N ARG A 147 8.82 -4.36 -2.35
CA ARG A 147 8.11 -5.25 -1.43
C ARG A 147 9.10 -5.95 -0.51
N ASP A 148 8.84 -5.92 0.79
CA ASP A 148 9.42 -6.87 1.74
C ASP A 148 8.55 -8.13 1.77
N SER A 149 9.10 -9.32 2.02
CA SER A 149 8.57 -10.62 1.59
C SER A 149 7.23 -11.11 2.20
N ARG A 150 6.35 -10.24 2.72
CA ARG A 150 5.21 -10.62 3.59
C ARG A 150 3.84 -10.56 2.91
N SER A 151 3.66 -9.91 1.77
CA SER A 151 2.41 -9.99 0.99
C SER A 151 2.34 -11.24 0.10
N SER A 152 1.89 -12.39 0.66
CA SER A 152 1.72 -13.66 -0.07
C SER A 152 0.28 -13.95 -0.52
N TYR A 153 -0.73 -13.30 0.07
CA TYR A 153 -2.13 -13.70 -0.08
C TYR A 153 -2.75 -13.39 -1.45
N ILE A 154 -2.35 -12.29 -2.10
CA ILE A 154 -2.94 -11.86 -3.38
C ILE A 154 -2.14 -12.35 -4.60
N CYS A 155 -0.83 -12.62 -4.44
CA CYS A 155 0.06 -12.95 -5.57
C CYS A 155 -0.43 -14.18 -6.36
N GLY A 156 -0.88 -15.23 -5.66
CA GLY A 156 -1.41 -16.44 -6.31
C GLY A 156 -2.74 -16.23 -7.05
N TYR A 157 -3.59 -15.29 -6.59
CA TYR A 157 -4.83 -14.95 -7.28
C TYR A 157 -4.55 -14.11 -8.53
N VAL A 158 -3.68 -13.10 -8.42
CA VAL A 158 -3.28 -12.25 -9.56
C VAL A 158 -2.59 -13.06 -10.63
N GLU A 159 -1.65 -13.95 -10.28
CA GLU A 159 -0.98 -14.82 -11.26
C GLU A 159 -1.96 -15.77 -11.97
N ALA A 160 -2.99 -16.26 -11.27
CA ALA A 160 -3.98 -17.17 -11.85
C ALA A 160 -5.02 -16.46 -12.74
N THR A 161 -5.25 -15.17 -12.51
CA THR A 161 -6.26 -14.36 -13.21
C THR A 161 -5.66 -13.41 -14.25
N TYR A 162 -4.33 -13.24 -14.27
CA TYR A 162 -3.64 -12.36 -15.20
C TYR A 162 -3.83 -12.80 -16.65
N GLN A 163 -4.23 -11.86 -17.49
CA GLN A 163 -4.33 -12.02 -18.94
C GLN A 163 -3.61 -10.85 -19.60
N GLU A 164 -2.88 -11.10 -20.68
CA GLU A 164 -2.26 -10.04 -21.47
C GLU A 164 -3.31 -9.34 -22.33
N GLY A 165 -3.24 -8.00 -22.42
CA GLY A 165 -4.10 -7.22 -23.32
C GLY A 165 -5.54 -6.99 -22.82
N VAL A 166 -5.78 -7.09 -21.51
CA VAL A 166 -7.06 -6.73 -20.90
C VAL A 166 -7.41 -5.26 -21.11
N THR A 167 -8.71 -4.99 -21.27
CA THR A 167 -9.23 -3.63 -21.42
C THR A 167 -9.46 -2.97 -20.05
N LYS A 168 -9.56 -1.63 -20.02
CA LYS A 168 -9.87 -0.84 -18.79
C LYS A 168 -11.03 -1.42 -18.00
N LYS A 169 -12.09 -1.87 -18.68
CA LYS A 169 -13.30 -2.40 -18.03
C LYS A 169 -13.07 -3.76 -17.39
N GLU A 170 -12.29 -4.63 -18.04
CA GLU A 170 -11.98 -5.97 -17.51
C GLU A 170 -11.01 -5.88 -16.33
N CYS A 171 -10.04 -4.97 -16.36
CA CYS A 171 -9.18 -4.71 -15.21
C CYS A 171 -9.95 -4.21 -13.99
N LEU A 172 -10.92 -3.31 -14.20
CA LEU A 172 -11.81 -2.84 -13.13
C LEU A 172 -12.73 -3.94 -12.58
N GLN A 173 -12.98 -5.01 -13.35
CA GLN A 173 -13.76 -6.17 -12.91
C GLN A 173 -12.92 -7.21 -12.17
N SER A 174 -11.61 -7.28 -12.43
CA SER A 174 -10.68 -8.21 -11.77
C SER A 174 -10.21 -7.74 -10.38
N THR A 175 -10.52 -6.50 -10.03
CA THR A 175 -10.23 -5.86 -8.74
C THR A 175 -10.96 -6.60 -7.61
N ASP A 176 -10.22 -7.20 -6.69
CA ASP A 176 -10.73 -8.08 -5.63
C ASP A 176 -11.54 -7.26 -4.59
N GLY A 177 -12.87 -7.28 -4.71
CA GLY A 177 -13.80 -6.66 -3.75
C GLY A 177 -13.81 -7.27 -2.33
N SER A 178 -12.84 -8.11 -2.00
CA SER A 178 -12.83 -9.01 -0.84
C SER A 178 -12.55 -8.31 0.50
N SER A 179 -11.89 -7.14 0.52
CA SER A 179 -11.37 -6.56 1.79
C SER A 179 -11.83 -5.15 2.14
N SER A 180 -12.38 -4.38 1.18
CA SER A 180 -12.75 -2.99 1.41
C SER A 180 -13.94 -2.55 0.56
N SER A 181 -15.01 -2.10 1.22
CA SER A 181 -16.14 -1.33 0.65
C SER A 181 -15.80 -0.05 -0.13
N VAL A 182 -14.54 0.29 -0.37
CA VAL A 182 -14.10 1.45 -1.17
C VAL A 182 -12.74 1.10 -1.81
N ILE A 183 -12.58 1.38 -3.10
CA ILE A 183 -11.31 1.19 -3.83
C ILE A 183 -10.93 2.51 -4.48
N HIS A 184 -9.69 2.98 -4.24
CA HIS A 184 -9.12 4.09 -4.99
C HIS A 184 -8.43 3.57 -6.24
N LEU A 185 -8.72 4.22 -7.37
CA LEU A 185 -8.13 3.96 -8.67
C LEU A 185 -7.45 5.22 -9.16
N ALA A 186 -6.16 5.13 -9.42
CA ALA A 186 -5.41 6.14 -10.13
C ALA A 186 -4.98 5.60 -11.49
N ALA A 187 -5.17 6.40 -12.54
CA ALA A 187 -4.65 6.13 -13.88
C ALA A 187 -3.87 7.33 -14.40
N THR A 188 -2.57 7.17 -14.64
CA THR A 188 -1.67 8.29 -14.96
C THR A 188 -1.36 8.41 -16.44
N ALA A 189 -2.07 9.25 -17.20
CA ALA A 189 -1.81 9.50 -18.62
C ALA A 189 -0.85 10.66 -18.88
N GLU A 190 -0.36 10.79 -20.11
CA GLU A 190 0.33 12.00 -20.58
C GLU A 190 -0.56 13.25 -20.39
N SER A 191 -1.87 13.11 -20.56
CA SER A 191 -2.85 14.17 -20.34
C SER A 191 -3.08 14.52 -18.87
N GLY A 192 -2.50 13.77 -17.93
CA GLY A 192 -2.66 13.95 -16.49
C GLY A 192 -3.22 12.71 -15.78
N ILE A 193 -3.53 12.86 -14.50
CA ILE A 193 -3.95 11.74 -13.63
C ILE A 193 -5.46 11.75 -13.48
N GLU A 194 -6.09 10.62 -13.78
CA GLU A 194 -7.48 10.36 -13.49
C GLU A 194 -7.62 9.63 -12.15
N TRP A 195 -8.42 10.22 -11.26
CA TRP A 195 -8.76 9.64 -9.97
C TRP A 195 -10.20 9.17 -9.97
N LYS A 196 -10.41 7.93 -9.55
CA LYS A 196 -11.76 7.40 -9.32
C LYS A 196 -11.81 6.66 -8.01
N VAL A 197 -12.84 6.97 -7.23
CA VAL A 197 -13.19 6.23 -6.02
C VAL A 197 -14.38 5.34 -6.37
N LEU A 198 -14.25 4.03 -6.21
CA LEU A 198 -15.36 3.09 -6.30
C LEU A 198 -15.88 2.83 -4.90
N LEU A 199 -17.17 3.06 -4.67
CA LEU A 199 -17.84 2.73 -3.41
C LEU A 199 -18.39 1.30 -3.46
N GLY A 200 -18.67 0.71 -2.30
CA GLY A 200 -18.95 -0.73 -2.15
C GLY A 200 -20.07 -1.27 -3.04
N ASP A 201 -21.07 -0.45 -3.35
CA ASP A 201 -22.18 -0.83 -4.23
C ASP A 201 -21.76 -0.89 -5.72
N GLU A 202 -20.64 -0.24 -6.07
CA GLU A 202 -20.02 -0.23 -7.40
C GLU A 202 -18.94 -1.31 -7.57
N ILE A 203 -18.55 -1.98 -6.48
CA ILE A 203 -17.54 -3.04 -6.49
C ILE A 203 -18.22 -4.37 -6.83
N VAL A 204 -17.66 -5.09 -7.80
CA VAL A 204 -18.17 -6.42 -8.17
C VAL A 204 -17.94 -7.37 -7.00
N GLN A 205 -19.03 -7.86 -6.40
CA GLN A 205 -18.94 -8.94 -5.42
C GLN A 205 -18.50 -10.21 -6.14
N LEU A 206 -17.34 -10.75 -5.75
CA LEU A 206 -16.98 -12.10 -6.14
C LEU A 206 -18.02 -13.08 -5.60
N THR A 207 -18.55 -13.92 -6.47
CA THR A 207 -19.50 -14.97 -6.10
C THR A 207 -18.82 -15.88 -5.07
N ILE A 208 -19.31 -15.86 -3.83
CA ILE A 208 -18.94 -16.84 -2.81
C ILE A 208 -19.31 -18.21 -3.40
N ALA A 209 -18.31 -19.03 -3.70
CA ALA A 209 -18.53 -20.41 -4.08
C ALA A 209 -19.07 -21.16 -2.86
N THR A 210 -20.39 -21.10 -2.66
CA THR A 210 -21.07 -21.97 -1.71
C THR A 210 -20.98 -23.38 -2.27
N LEU A 211 -20.08 -24.18 -1.71
CA LEU A 211 -20.16 -25.63 -1.89
C LEU A 211 -21.54 -26.07 -1.38
N SER A 212 -22.30 -26.74 -2.24
CA SER A 212 -23.56 -27.34 -1.83
C SER A 212 -23.32 -28.23 -0.61
N PRO A 213 -24.10 -28.09 0.48
CA PRO A 213 -24.01 -29.02 1.60
C PRO A 213 -24.34 -30.42 1.07
N LEU A 214 -23.43 -31.36 1.31
CA LEU A 214 -23.60 -32.79 1.01
C LEU A 214 -24.82 -33.37 1.74
#